data_AF-A0A560LK97-F1
#
_entry.id   AF-A0A560LK97-F1
#
_cell.length_a   1.000
_cell.length_b   1.000
_cell.length_c   1.000
_cell.angle_alpha   90.00
_cell.angle_beta   90.00
_cell.angle_gamma   90.00
#
_symmetry.space_group_name_H-M   'P 1'
#
loop_
_entity.id
_entity.type
_entity.pdbx_description
1 polymer ?
#
loop_
_entity_poly.entity_id
_entity_poly.type
_entity_poly.pdbx_seq_one_letter_code
_entity_poly.pdbx_strand_id
1 'polypeptide(L)'
;MPNGKPGDHPYTDIVFGKADIYSPVAAALVREIVTLADDKTQRALADLLNRKFNPHYRPDVPALERYLTMLRDELRKDALARGFEVDEK
;
A
#
# COMPACT_ATOMS: atom_id res chain seq x y z
N MET A 1 -14.32 1.74 -11.72
CA MET A 1 -12.85 1.79 -11.62
C MET A 1 -12.43 3.17 -12.13
N PRO A 2 -11.67 3.98 -11.38
CA PRO A 2 -11.21 5.25 -11.91
C PRO A 2 -10.33 4.97 -13.14
N ASN A 3 -10.53 5.73 -14.20
CA ASN A 3 -9.72 5.66 -15.42
C ASN A 3 -8.29 6.08 -15.06
N GLY A 4 -7.46 5.11 -14.64
CA GLY A 4 -6.09 5.27 -14.17
C GLY A 4 -5.17 5.81 -15.26
N LYS A 5 -5.28 7.11 -15.53
CA LYS A 5 -4.27 7.83 -16.29
C LYS A 5 -3.00 7.90 -15.43
N PRO A 6 -1.82 7.71 -16.04
CA PRO A 6 -0.56 7.90 -15.33
C PRO A 6 -0.52 9.30 -14.70
N GLY A 7 -0.22 9.37 -13.40
CA GLY A 7 -0.16 10.60 -12.62
C GLY A 7 -1.48 11.08 -12.02
N ASP A 8 -2.60 10.38 -12.21
CA ASP A 8 -3.89 10.75 -11.61
C ASP A 8 -3.99 10.31 -10.15
N HIS A 9 -3.37 9.17 -9.81
CA HIS A 9 -3.50 8.60 -8.49
C HIS A 9 -2.26 7.77 -8.08
N PRO A 10 -1.53 8.16 -7.01
CA PRO A 10 -0.24 7.56 -6.66
C PRO A 10 -0.31 6.04 -6.44
N TYR A 11 -1.42 5.55 -5.89
CA TYR A 11 -1.70 4.12 -5.78
C TYR A 11 -1.64 3.39 -7.13
N THR A 12 -2.38 3.86 -8.14
CA THR A 12 -2.44 3.17 -9.45
C THR A 12 -1.11 3.27 -10.19
N ASP A 13 -0.40 4.39 -10.04
CA ASP A 13 0.92 4.55 -10.63
C ASP A 13 1.97 3.60 -10.02
N ILE A 14 1.91 3.35 -8.71
CA ILE A 14 2.83 2.40 -8.05
C ILE A 14 2.47 0.95 -8.40
N VAL A 15 1.18 0.62 -8.41
CA VAL A 15 0.66 -0.75 -8.56
C VAL A 15 0.66 -1.19 -10.03
N PHE A 16 0.13 -0.36 -10.93
CA PHE A 16 0.01 -0.68 -12.36
C PHE A 16 1.11 -0.03 -13.20
N GLY A 17 1.47 1.22 -12.89
CA GLY A 17 2.51 1.97 -13.61
C GLY A 17 3.94 1.58 -13.25
N LYS A 18 4.14 0.81 -12.16
CA LYS A 18 5.44 0.43 -11.59
C LYS A 18 6.38 1.62 -11.32
N ALA A 19 5.82 2.79 -11.03
CA ALA A 19 6.58 3.99 -10.72
C ALA A 19 7.03 4.03 -9.25
N ASP A 20 8.23 4.53 -8.98
CA ASP A 20 8.76 4.76 -7.63
C ASP A 20 8.50 6.21 -7.17
N ILE A 21 7.21 6.60 -7.10
CA ILE A 21 6.75 7.99 -6.90
C ILE A 21 7.31 8.65 -5.63
N TYR A 22 7.46 7.89 -4.54
CA TYR A 22 7.90 8.40 -3.24
C TYR A 22 9.34 8.00 -2.94
N SER A 23 9.59 6.69 -2.98
CA SER A 23 10.88 6.04 -2.85
C SER A 23 10.73 4.59 -3.34
N PRO A 24 11.83 3.90 -3.68
CA PRO A 24 11.79 2.48 -4.02
C PRO A 24 11.24 1.62 -2.87
N VAL A 25 11.50 2.01 -1.61
CA VAL A 25 11.04 1.30 -0.42
C VAL A 25 9.53 1.44 -0.26
N ALA A 26 9.00 2.66 -0.33
CA ALA A 26 7.56 2.90 -0.23
C ALA A 26 6.80 2.19 -1.37
N ALA A 27 7.34 2.21 -2.59
CA ALA A 27 6.73 1.52 -3.73
C ALA A 27 6.70 -0.01 -3.53
N ALA A 28 7.79 -0.60 -3.04
CA ALA A 28 7.84 -2.02 -2.71
C ALA A 28 6.82 -2.39 -1.62
N LEU A 29 6.72 -1.59 -0.55
CA LEU A 29 5.77 -1.80 0.53
C LEU A 29 4.31 -1.72 0.06
N VAL A 30 3.97 -0.73 -0.77
CA VAL A 30 2.62 -0.62 -1.34
C VAL A 30 2.28 -1.86 -2.17
N ARG A 31 3.18 -2.30 -3.05
CA ARG A 31 2.95 -3.51 -3.87
C ARG A 31 2.73 -4.75 -3.00
N GLU A 32 3.49 -4.89 -1.93
CA GLU A 32 3.33 -6.00 -1.00
C GLU A 32 2.00 -5.94 -0.25
N ILE A 33 1.61 -4.76 0.25
CA ILE A 33 0.32 -4.57 0.92
C ILE A 33 -0.83 -4.96 -0.02
N VAL A 34 -0.78 -4.59 -1.30
CA VAL A 34 -1.83 -4.97 -2.28
C VAL A 34 -1.98 -6.48 -2.42
N THR A 35 -0.90 -7.26 -2.26
CA THR A 35 -0.99 -8.73 -2.31
C THR A 35 -1.62 -9.37 -1.07
N LEU A 36 -1.58 -8.67 0.07
CA LEU A 36 -2.06 -9.17 1.38
C LEU A 36 -3.42 -8.59 1.78
N ALA A 37 -3.71 -7.37 1.32
CA ALA A 37 -4.89 -6.60 1.68
C ALA A 37 -6.12 -7.03 0.89
N ASP A 38 -7.27 -7.04 1.56
CA ASP A 38 -8.59 -7.08 0.93
C ASP A 38 -8.92 -5.75 0.20
N ASP A 39 -9.96 -5.77 -0.63
CA ASP A 39 -10.38 -4.61 -1.45
C ASP A 39 -10.65 -3.35 -0.62
N LYS A 40 -11.22 -3.50 0.59
CA LYS A 40 -11.51 -2.37 1.47
C LYS A 40 -10.21 -1.74 1.98
N THR A 41 -9.26 -2.56 2.40
CA THR A 41 -7.94 -2.08 2.84
C THR A 41 -7.16 -1.45 1.69
N GLN A 42 -7.20 -2.03 0.49
CA GLN A 42 -6.60 -1.45 -0.72
C GLN A 42 -7.19 -0.07 -1.04
N ARG A 43 -8.52 0.07 -0.94
CA ARG A 43 -9.20 1.35 -1.17
C ARG A 43 -8.85 2.39 -0.12
N ALA A 44 -8.76 2.01 1.15
CA ALA A 44 -8.31 2.89 2.22
C ALA A 44 -6.86 3.36 2.03
N LEU A 45 -5.97 2.46 1.60
CA LEU A 45 -4.60 2.80 1.23
C LEU A 45 -4.56 3.78 0.06
N ALA A 46 -5.38 3.57 -0.97
CA ALA A 46 -5.48 4.47 -2.10
C ALA A 46 -5.92 5.89 -1.66
N ASP A 47 -7.01 6.00 -0.89
CA ASP A 47 -7.47 7.29 -0.36
C ASP A 47 -6.39 7.98 0.51
N LEU A 48 -5.66 7.22 1.33
CA LEU A 48 -4.58 7.75 2.16
C LEU A 48 -3.44 8.34 1.32
N LEU A 49 -2.96 7.58 0.33
CA LEU A 49 -1.87 8.03 -0.55
C LEU A 49 -2.27 9.29 -1.33
N ASN A 50 -3.52 9.36 -1.80
CA ASN A 50 -4.00 10.51 -2.56
C ASN A 50 -4.26 11.75 -1.70
N ARG A 51 -4.81 11.59 -0.49
CA ARG A 51 -5.22 12.74 0.36
C ARG A 51 -4.12 13.23 1.27
N LYS A 52 -3.36 12.32 1.89
CA LYS A 52 -2.40 12.65 2.95
C LYS A 52 -0.95 12.66 2.46
N PHE A 53 -0.64 11.77 1.53
CA PHE A 53 0.72 11.63 1.00
C PHE A 53 0.79 11.96 -0.48
N ASN A 54 0.00 12.92 -0.97
CA ASN A 54 0.04 13.25 -2.40
C ASN A 54 1.45 13.76 -2.77
N PRO A 55 2.11 13.19 -3.80
CA PRO A 55 3.46 13.61 -4.21
C PRO A 55 3.55 15.10 -4.57
N HIS A 56 2.45 15.70 -5.05
CA HIS A 56 2.40 17.13 -5.37
C HIS A 56 2.61 18.05 -4.17
N TYR A 57 2.36 17.58 -2.94
CA TYR A 57 2.47 18.37 -1.71
C TYR A 57 3.73 18.10 -0.90
N ARG A 58 4.77 17.47 -1.49
CA ARG A 58 6.01 17.08 -0.80
C ARG A 58 5.74 16.34 0.52
N PRO A 59 5.20 15.12 0.43
CA PRO A 59 4.80 14.37 1.61
C PRO A 59 6.02 13.95 2.44
N ASP A 60 5.81 13.71 3.73
CA ASP A 60 6.82 13.13 4.61
C ASP A 60 7.00 11.64 4.27
N VAL A 61 7.96 11.36 3.38
CA VAL A 61 8.27 10.00 2.90
C VAL A 61 8.72 9.08 4.04
N PRO A 62 9.60 9.49 4.97
CA PRO A 62 9.90 8.67 6.16
C PRO A 62 8.67 8.30 6.99
N ALA A 63 7.73 9.23 7.18
CA ALA A 63 6.48 8.94 7.89
C ALA A 63 5.58 7.96 7.10
N LEU A 64 5.54 8.10 5.77
CA LEU A 64 4.83 7.16 4.90
C LEU A 64 5.42 5.75 5.00
N GLU A 65 6.74 5.61 4.89
CA GLU A 65 7.42 4.31 4.97
C GLU A 65 7.16 3.60 6.30
N ARG A 66 7.20 4.34 7.42
CA ARG A 66 6.85 3.80 8.74
C ARG A 66 5.41 3.31 8.80
N TYR A 67 4.47 4.10 8.27
CA TYR A 67 3.06 3.73 8.24
C TYR A 67 2.83 2.47 7.38
N LEU A 68 3.40 2.43 6.17
CA LEU A 68 3.28 1.28 5.28
C LEU A 68 3.91 0.02 5.88
N THR A 69 5.06 0.15 6.54
CA THR A 69 5.71 -0.96 7.25
C THR A 69 4.80 -1.54 8.32
N MET A 70 4.22 -0.68 9.16
CA MET A 70 3.27 -1.10 10.20
C MET A 70 2.03 -1.78 9.60
N LEU A 71 1.45 -1.19 8.55
CA LEU A 71 0.27 -1.76 7.88
C LEU A 71 0.56 -3.13 7.26
N ARG A 72 1.71 -3.29 6.59
CA ARG A 72 2.16 -4.58 6.07
C ARG A 72 2.31 -5.60 7.19
N ASP A 73 2.96 -5.24 8.29
CA ASP A 73 3.21 -6.17 9.40
C ASP A 73 1.90 -6.63 10.06
N GLU A 74 0.93 -5.74 10.22
CA GLU A 74 -0.42 -6.10 10.69
C GLU A 74 -1.14 -7.01 9.70
N LEU A 75 -1.09 -6.73 8.40
CA LEU A 75 -1.67 -7.59 7.36
C LEU A 75 -0.99 -8.95 7.30
N ARG A 76 0.33 -9.03 7.51
CA ARG A 76 1.05 -10.30 7.59
C ARG A 76 0.62 -11.09 8.82
N LYS A 77 0.48 -10.46 9.99
CA LYS A 77 -0.02 -11.13 11.20
C LYS A 77 -1.43 -11.65 11.00
N ASP A 78 -2.30 -10.85 10.39
CA ASP A 78 -3.68 -11.24 10.13
C ASP A 78 -3.78 -12.33 9.06
N ALA A 79 -2.96 -12.27 8.01
CA ALA A 79 -2.82 -13.36 7.03
C ALA A 79 -2.25 -14.63 7.67
N LEU A 80 -1.29 -14.52 8.60
CA LEU A 80 -0.80 -15.64 9.38
C LEU A 80 -1.86 -16.17 10.34
N ALA A 81 -2.68 -15.32 10.98
CA ALA A 81 -3.77 -15.76 11.85
C ALA A 81 -4.88 -16.48 11.06
N ARG A 82 -5.22 -15.96 9.87
CA ARG A 82 -6.11 -16.63 8.91
C ARG A 82 -5.49 -17.92 8.35
N GLY A 83 -4.16 -17.96 8.24
CA GLY A 83 -3.38 -19.13 7.83
C GLY A 83 -3.10 -20.12 8.96
N PHE A 84 -3.20 -19.74 10.23
CA PHE A 84 -3.07 -20.61 11.41
C PHE A 84 -4.31 -21.50 11.63
N GLU A 85 -5.28 -21.44 10.72
CA GLU A 85 -6.20 -22.56 10.45
C GLU A 85 -5.51 -23.70 9.66
N VAL A 86 -4.17 -23.75 9.66
CA VAL A 86 -3.40 -24.93 9.24
C VAL A 86 -2.54 -25.47 10.39
N ASP A 87 -3.01 -26.60 10.92
CA ASP A 87 -2.24 -27.68 11.52
C ASP A 87 -1.56 -27.42 12.89
N GLU A 88 -2.37 -27.46 13.97
CA GLU A 88 -1.91 -28.08 15.22
C GLU A 88 -2.40 -29.54 15.25
N LYS A 89 -1.52 -30.48 14.86
CA LYS A 89 -1.67 -31.90 15.21
C LYS A 89 -0.34 -32.55 15.56
#